data_AF-A0A1F7HIL1-F1
#
_entry.id   AF-A0A1F7HIL1-F1
#
_cell.length_a   1.000
_cell.length_b   1.000
_cell.length_c   1.000
_cell.angle_alpha   90.00
_cell.angle_beta   90.00
_cell.angle_gamma   90.00
#
_symmetry.space_group_name_H-M   'P 1'
#
loop_
_entity.id
_entity.type
_entity.pdbx_description
1 polymer ?
#
loop_
_entity_poly.entity_id
_entity_poly.type
_entity_poly.pdbx_seq_one_letter_code
_entity_poly.pdbx_strand_id
1 'polypeptide(L)'
;MTLKQLIIIIFILLFSRSFISGFNIQAQEGKKATNPVISNTTVSASIGRGLFSLFGYAPSSSVVTLSGIGYVDATQANRDGYFEFNNQFVPNLPYSEACVTAEDKLGRTTKPVCIPPIPVNKYTEIGPILLPPTISVNKSDYFVGDEVTFSGQSIPNSEISLSLFVNKRSFIPQAYAYSIPEVKAATDNKGNYSITLPSSKSENFRVFSQFKKAQDFSPNSNTLRVKVLPFWMFIWVFLKYLFALFKERIVEIIIISQIIAVAIFITRWYFKPAKIAQQRAIILRKNYPRSIAELIN
;
A
#
# COMPACT_ATOMS: atom_id res chain seq x y z
N MET A 1 52.23 -15.46 -5.63
CA MET A 1 50.95 -14.78 -5.32
C MET A 1 50.80 -14.76 -3.81
N THR A 2 50.80 -13.59 -3.18
CA THR A 2 50.79 -13.50 -1.69
C THR A 2 49.38 -13.78 -1.17
N LEU A 3 49.26 -14.35 0.04
CA LEU A 3 47.97 -14.66 0.68
C LEU A 3 47.00 -13.46 0.69
N LYS A 4 47.53 -12.23 0.73
CA LYS A 4 46.76 -10.98 0.61
C LYS A 4 46.10 -10.80 -0.76
N GLN A 5 46.77 -11.16 -1.85
CA GLN A 5 46.18 -11.12 -3.20
C GLN A 5 45.10 -12.19 -3.38
N LEU A 6 45.26 -13.36 -2.75
CA LEU A 6 44.25 -14.42 -2.78
C LEU A 6 42.95 -13.96 -2.10
N ILE A 7 43.05 -13.30 -0.94
CA ILE A 7 41.89 -12.80 -0.18
C ILE A 7 41.16 -11.69 -0.95
N ILE A 8 41.89 -10.77 -1.60
CA ILE A 8 41.27 -9.70 -2.40
C ILE A 8 40.53 -10.28 -3.61
N ILE A 9 41.07 -11.29 -4.29
CA ILE A 9 40.43 -11.92 -5.44
C ILE A 9 39.19 -12.72 -5.01
N ILE A 10 39.25 -13.44 -3.89
CA ILE A 10 38.08 -14.13 -3.31
C ILE A 10 36.99 -13.13 -2.92
N PHE A 11 37.37 -11.95 -2.38
CA PHE A 11 36.43 -10.90 -2.01
C PHE A 11 35.75 -10.27 -3.23
N ILE A 12 36.49 -10.02 -4.32
CA ILE A 12 35.95 -9.51 -5.58
C ILE A 12 35.00 -10.54 -6.25
N LEU A 13 35.32 -11.84 -6.16
CA LEU A 13 34.48 -12.93 -6.70
C LEU A 13 33.19 -13.18 -5.88
N LEU A 14 33.20 -12.89 -4.57
CA LEU A 14 31.99 -12.96 -3.73
C LEU A 14 31.09 -11.74 -3.93
N PHE A 15 31.66 -10.57 -4.25
CA PHE A 15 30.90 -9.34 -4.51
C PHE A 15 30.19 -9.38 -5.87
N SER A 16 30.80 -9.98 -6.90
CA SER A 16 30.18 -10.09 -8.23
C SER A 16 28.99 -11.06 -8.27
N ARG A 17 28.91 -12.05 -7.38
CA ARG A 17 27.76 -12.96 -7.29
C ARG A 17 26.53 -12.33 -6.61
N SER A 18 26.71 -11.29 -5.79
CA SER A 18 25.61 -10.65 -5.07
C SER A 18 24.87 -9.58 -5.87
N PHE A 19 25.42 -9.16 -7.03
CA PHE A 19 24.81 -8.13 -7.88
C PHE A 19 23.98 -8.69 -9.04
N ILE A 20 24.01 -10.00 -9.30
CA ILE A 20 23.32 -10.63 -10.43
C ILE A 20 22.02 -11.36 -10.01
N SER A 21 21.75 -11.56 -8.72
CA SER A 21 20.58 -12.29 -8.24
C SER A 21 19.26 -11.49 -8.15
N GLY A 22 19.22 -10.26 -8.66
CA GLY A 22 18.06 -9.36 -8.57
C GLY A 22 17.10 -9.33 -9.76
N PHE A 23 17.39 -10.04 -10.86
CA PHE A 23 16.54 -10.03 -12.07
C PHE A 23 16.27 -11.46 -12.56
N ASN A 24 15.39 -12.18 -11.84
CA ASN A 24 14.70 -13.33 -12.41
C ASN A 24 13.37 -12.84 -13.00
N ILE A 25 13.42 -12.38 -14.25
CA ILE A 25 12.22 -12.35 -15.09
C ILE A 25 11.92 -13.81 -15.41
N GLN A 26 10.86 -14.36 -14.82
CA GLN A 26 10.25 -15.59 -15.32
C GLN A 26 9.63 -15.30 -16.69
N ALA A 27 10.43 -15.44 -17.74
CA ALA A 27 9.93 -15.73 -19.06
C ALA A 27 9.47 -17.20 -19.03
N GLN A 28 8.15 -17.43 -18.97
CA GLN A 28 7.61 -18.75 -19.26
C GLN A 28 7.73 -19.01 -20.76
N GLU A 29 8.80 -19.66 -21.16
CA GLU A 29 8.87 -20.30 -22.47
C GLU A 29 7.88 -21.46 -22.51
N GLY A 30 6.99 -21.42 -23.50
CA GLY A 30 5.98 -22.44 -23.74
C GLY A 30 6.61 -23.81 -23.89
N LYS A 31 6.21 -24.74 -23.01
CA LYS A 31 6.42 -26.17 -23.24
C LYS A 31 5.71 -26.54 -24.54
N LYS A 32 6.51 -26.91 -25.54
CA LYS A 32 6.07 -27.56 -26.78
C LYS A 32 5.21 -28.76 -26.43
N ALA A 33 3.96 -28.75 -26.88
CA ALA A 33 2.98 -29.79 -26.64
C ALA A 33 3.44 -31.11 -27.26
N THR A 34 3.50 -32.15 -26.42
CA THR A 34 3.48 -33.55 -26.81
C THR A 34 2.14 -33.84 -27.51
N ASN A 35 2.18 -34.64 -28.59
CA ASN A 35 1.08 -35.07 -29.46
C ASN A 35 -0.35 -34.91 -28.91
N PRO A 36 -1.28 -34.31 -29.68
CA PRO A 36 -2.66 -34.15 -29.24
C PRO A 36 -3.31 -35.53 -29.09
N VAL A 37 -3.52 -35.95 -27.85
CA VAL A 37 -4.54 -36.95 -27.56
C VAL A 37 -5.86 -36.27 -27.92
N ILE A 38 -6.51 -36.77 -28.97
CA ILE A 38 -7.87 -36.38 -29.36
C ILE A 38 -8.80 -36.92 -28.27
N SER A 39 -8.87 -36.21 -27.15
CA SER A 39 -9.99 -36.32 -26.23
C SER A 39 -11.08 -35.45 -26.82
N ASN A 40 -12.18 -36.08 -27.24
CA ASN A 40 -13.40 -35.38 -27.62
C ASN A 40 -13.92 -34.62 -26.39
N THR A 41 -13.39 -33.42 -26.17
CA THR A 41 -13.84 -32.52 -25.13
C THR A 41 -15.03 -31.77 -25.70
N THR A 42 -16.23 -32.26 -25.38
CA THR A 42 -17.46 -31.54 -25.67
C THR A 42 -17.53 -30.34 -24.73
N VAL A 43 -17.04 -29.18 -25.19
CA VAL A 43 -17.26 -27.90 -24.51
C VAL A 43 -18.72 -27.52 -24.75
N SER A 44 -19.58 -27.75 -23.75
CA SER A 44 -20.94 -27.23 -23.74
C SER A 44 -21.00 -25.96 -22.90
N ALA A 45 -21.54 -24.89 -23.47
CA ALA A 45 -21.83 -23.65 -22.77
C ALA A 45 -23.35 -23.50 -22.71
N SER A 46 -23.91 -23.48 -21.50
CA SER A 46 -25.33 -23.17 -21.30
C SER A 46 -25.46 -21.67 -21.09
N ILE A 47 -26.09 -20.99 -22.06
CA ILE A 47 -26.47 -19.58 -21.94
C ILE A 47 -27.72 -19.53 -21.06
N GLY A 48 -27.74 -18.62 -20.09
CA GLY A 48 -28.88 -18.38 -19.21
C GLY A 48 -30.19 -18.16 -19.97
N ARG A 49 -31.32 -18.59 -19.39
CA ARG A 49 -32.65 -18.46 -20.04
C ARG A 49 -33.37 -17.15 -19.72
N GLY A 50 -32.98 -16.47 -18.63
CA GLY A 50 -33.55 -15.20 -18.21
C GLY A 50 -32.68 -14.03 -18.66
N LEU A 51 -33.32 -12.88 -18.87
CA LEU A 51 -32.66 -11.61 -19.14
C LEU A 51 -32.98 -10.63 -18.01
N PHE A 52 -32.07 -9.73 -17.69
CA PHE A 52 -32.36 -8.62 -16.79
C PHE A 52 -31.67 -7.33 -17.24
N SER A 53 -32.26 -6.20 -16.88
CA SER A 53 -31.59 -4.91 -16.94
C SER A 53 -31.44 -4.38 -15.51
N LEU A 54 -30.29 -3.77 -15.24
CA LEU A 54 -29.95 -3.23 -13.93
C LEU A 54 -29.51 -1.78 -14.09
N PHE A 55 -30.15 -0.86 -13.37
CA PHE A 55 -29.81 0.56 -13.43
C PHE A 55 -29.70 1.16 -12.04
N GLY A 56 -28.99 2.29 -11.95
CA GLY A 56 -28.75 2.91 -10.67
C GLY A 56 -27.91 4.17 -10.73
N TYR A 57 -27.41 4.57 -9.57
CA TYR A 57 -26.52 5.71 -9.41
C TYR A 57 -25.26 5.35 -8.64
N ALA A 58 -24.14 5.83 -9.17
CA ALA A 58 -22.77 5.60 -8.70
C ALA A 58 -22.01 6.94 -8.62
N PRO A 59 -20.78 6.97 -8.07
CA PRO A 59 -19.93 8.14 -8.18
C PRO A 59 -19.78 8.64 -9.63
N SER A 60 -19.80 9.96 -9.84
CA SER A 60 -19.80 10.53 -11.20
C SER A 60 -18.62 10.04 -12.05
N SER A 61 -18.90 9.55 -13.26
CA SER A 61 -17.90 9.05 -14.20
C SER A 61 -17.04 7.89 -13.66
N SER A 62 -17.54 7.12 -12.69
CA SER A 62 -16.88 5.89 -12.20
C SER A 62 -17.06 4.74 -13.18
N VAL A 63 -16.13 3.78 -13.15
CA VAL A 63 -16.35 2.45 -13.75
C VAL A 63 -17.21 1.65 -12.79
N VAL A 64 -18.30 1.07 -13.27
CA VAL A 64 -19.23 0.26 -12.48
C VAL A 64 -19.10 -1.18 -12.94
N THR A 65 -18.82 -2.08 -12.01
CA THR A 65 -18.57 -3.50 -12.28
C THR A 65 -19.65 -4.34 -11.64
N LEU A 66 -20.29 -5.18 -12.45
CA LEU A 66 -21.18 -6.25 -12.04
C LEU A 66 -20.35 -7.52 -11.85
N SER A 67 -20.45 -8.12 -10.68
CA SER A 67 -19.67 -9.31 -10.34
C SER A 67 -20.51 -10.31 -9.55
N GLY A 68 -20.30 -11.60 -9.77
CA GLY A 68 -21.01 -12.65 -9.05
C GLY A 68 -20.76 -14.02 -9.68
N ILE A 69 -21.40 -15.04 -9.13
CA ILE A 69 -21.27 -16.39 -9.70
C ILE A 69 -22.01 -16.43 -11.05
N GLY A 70 -21.24 -16.43 -12.14
CA GLY A 70 -21.79 -16.39 -13.50
C GLY A 70 -22.14 -14.98 -13.99
N TYR A 71 -21.78 -13.93 -13.25
CA TYR A 71 -21.93 -12.54 -13.65
C TYR A 71 -20.56 -11.85 -13.68
N VAL A 72 -20.16 -11.33 -14.84
CA VAL A 72 -19.02 -10.42 -14.98
C VAL A 72 -19.34 -9.46 -16.10
N ASP A 73 -19.52 -8.19 -15.78
CA ASP A 73 -19.66 -7.13 -16.77
C ASP A 73 -19.21 -5.78 -16.18
N ALA A 74 -18.91 -4.81 -17.04
CA ALA A 74 -18.55 -3.46 -16.63
C ALA A 74 -19.19 -2.40 -17.54
N THR A 75 -19.67 -1.33 -16.93
CA THR A 75 -20.22 -0.15 -17.60
C THR A 75 -19.61 1.12 -17.00
N GLN A 76 -19.90 2.28 -17.57
CA GLN A 76 -19.44 3.56 -17.05
C GLN A 76 -20.63 4.40 -16.60
N ALA A 77 -20.54 4.93 -15.38
CA ALA A 77 -21.49 5.92 -14.91
C ALA A 77 -21.32 7.21 -15.70
N ASN A 78 -22.42 7.89 -16.04
CA ASN A 78 -22.38 9.17 -16.72
C ASN A 78 -21.96 10.30 -15.75
N ARG A 79 -22.01 11.55 -16.22
CA ARG A 79 -21.65 12.72 -15.40
C ARG A 79 -22.60 12.94 -14.23
N ASP A 80 -23.85 12.52 -14.34
CA ASP A 80 -24.86 12.60 -13.28
C ASP A 80 -24.81 11.38 -12.33
N GLY A 81 -23.86 10.47 -12.56
CA GLY A 81 -23.70 9.23 -11.79
C GLY A 81 -24.64 8.10 -12.23
N TYR A 82 -25.50 8.28 -13.23
CA TYR A 82 -26.38 7.21 -13.72
C TYR A 82 -25.58 6.14 -14.46
N PHE A 83 -25.89 4.87 -14.21
CA PHE A 83 -25.33 3.72 -14.92
C PHE A 83 -26.40 2.69 -15.22
N GLU A 84 -26.13 1.85 -16.22
CA GLU A 84 -27.06 0.82 -16.67
C GLU A 84 -26.31 -0.36 -17.28
N PHE A 85 -26.78 -1.57 -16.96
CA PHE A 85 -26.45 -2.83 -17.60
C PHE A 85 -27.70 -3.34 -18.30
N ASN A 86 -27.61 -3.56 -19.61
CA ASN A 86 -28.76 -3.95 -20.42
C ASN A 86 -28.68 -5.40 -20.88
N ASN A 87 -29.83 -6.08 -20.85
CA ASN A 87 -30.02 -7.43 -21.40
C ASN A 87 -28.97 -8.45 -20.93
N GLN A 88 -28.68 -8.42 -19.63
CA GLN A 88 -27.76 -9.33 -18.98
C GLN A 88 -28.38 -10.71 -18.84
N PHE A 89 -27.62 -11.77 -19.07
CA PHE A 89 -28.10 -13.14 -18.92
C PHE A 89 -28.10 -13.55 -17.44
N VAL A 90 -29.19 -14.18 -17.00
CA VAL A 90 -29.25 -14.82 -15.68
C VAL A 90 -28.63 -16.23 -15.78
N PRO A 91 -27.48 -16.51 -15.15
CA PRO A 91 -26.85 -17.81 -15.16
C PRO A 91 -27.81 -18.87 -14.59
N ASN A 92 -27.80 -20.06 -15.18
CA ASN A 92 -28.65 -21.19 -14.79
C ASN A 92 -28.09 -21.88 -13.52
N LEU A 93 -27.92 -21.11 -12.46
CA LEU A 93 -27.36 -21.55 -11.17
C LEU A 93 -28.30 -21.14 -10.03
N PRO A 94 -28.62 -22.08 -9.11
CA PRO A 94 -29.40 -21.74 -7.94
C PRO A 94 -28.59 -20.81 -7.02
N TYR A 95 -29.26 -19.79 -6.45
CA TYR A 95 -28.68 -18.85 -5.48
C TYR A 95 -27.51 -17.99 -6.01
N SER A 96 -27.50 -17.64 -7.30
CA SER A 96 -26.51 -16.69 -7.83
C SER A 96 -26.82 -15.26 -7.37
N GLU A 97 -25.99 -14.73 -6.47
CA GLU A 97 -26.01 -13.32 -6.09
C GLU A 97 -25.18 -12.51 -7.09
N ALA A 98 -25.68 -11.33 -7.45
CA ALA A 98 -24.95 -10.34 -8.25
C ALA A 98 -24.62 -9.15 -7.34
N CYS A 99 -23.38 -8.69 -7.37
CA CYS A 99 -22.89 -7.56 -6.59
C CYS A 99 -22.34 -6.50 -7.53
N VAL A 100 -22.76 -5.27 -7.29
CA VAL A 100 -22.33 -4.10 -8.04
C VAL A 100 -21.34 -3.31 -7.20
N THR A 101 -20.21 -2.95 -7.81
CA THR A 101 -19.16 -2.09 -7.24
C THR A 101 -18.86 -0.96 -8.21
N ALA A 102 -18.33 0.15 -7.70
CA ALA A 102 -17.82 1.22 -8.53
C ALA A 102 -16.39 1.58 -8.13
N GLU A 103 -15.60 1.96 -9.12
CA GLU A 103 -14.25 2.51 -8.96
C GLU A 103 -14.23 3.94 -9.50
N ASP A 104 -13.84 4.87 -8.62
CA ASP A 104 -13.82 6.28 -8.97
C ASP A 104 -12.54 6.70 -9.71
N LYS A 105 -12.46 7.98 -10.12
CA LYS A 105 -11.33 8.49 -10.92
C LYS A 105 -9.97 8.41 -10.23
N LEU A 106 -9.94 8.25 -8.90
CA LEU A 106 -8.72 8.11 -8.11
C LEU A 106 -8.44 6.65 -7.74
N GLY A 107 -9.15 5.69 -8.34
CA GLY A 107 -8.99 4.26 -8.08
C GLY A 107 -9.57 3.80 -6.75
N ARG A 108 -10.44 4.59 -6.11
CA ARG A 108 -11.09 4.20 -4.86
C ARG A 108 -12.34 3.40 -5.17
N THR A 109 -12.50 2.27 -4.51
CA THR A 109 -13.65 1.39 -4.71
C THR A 109 -14.75 1.65 -3.70
N THR A 110 -15.99 1.43 -4.12
CA THR A 110 -17.16 1.44 -3.23
C THR A 110 -17.30 0.09 -2.52
N LYS A 111 -18.02 0.09 -1.40
CA LYS A 111 -18.49 -1.17 -0.82
C LYS A 111 -19.46 -1.85 -1.80
N PRO A 112 -19.40 -3.18 -2.00
CA PRO A 112 -20.31 -3.88 -2.90
C PRO A 112 -21.76 -3.78 -2.41
N VAL A 113 -22.68 -3.58 -3.36
CA VAL A 113 -24.13 -3.66 -3.15
C VAL A 113 -24.62 -4.89 -3.88
N CYS A 114 -25.02 -5.91 -3.11
CA CYS A 114 -25.46 -7.19 -3.65
C CYS A 114 -26.99 -7.22 -3.76
N ILE A 115 -27.48 -7.72 -4.89
CA ILE A 115 -28.88 -7.95 -5.16
C ILE A 115 -29.23 -9.42 -4.91
N PRO A 116 -30.46 -9.69 -4.43
CA PRO A 116 -30.92 -11.05 -4.25
C PRO A 116 -30.98 -11.82 -5.59
N PRO A 117 -31.07 -13.15 -5.55
CA PRO A 117 -31.12 -13.98 -6.76
C PRO A 117 -32.19 -13.53 -7.76
N ILE A 118 -31.78 -13.37 -9.02
CA ILE A 118 -32.65 -12.89 -10.10
C ILE A 118 -33.48 -14.05 -10.67
N PRO A 119 -34.79 -13.87 -10.93
CA PRO A 119 -35.62 -14.90 -11.54
C PRO A 119 -35.15 -15.33 -12.95
N VAL A 120 -34.90 -16.63 -13.15
CA VAL A 120 -34.37 -17.20 -14.41
C VAL A 120 -35.40 -17.31 -15.55
N ASN A 121 -36.70 -17.16 -15.29
CA ASN A 121 -37.78 -17.47 -16.24
C ASN A 121 -38.51 -16.23 -16.78
N LYS A 122 -38.06 -15.01 -16.46
CA LYS A 122 -38.69 -13.78 -16.94
C LYS A 122 -37.68 -12.66 -17.09
N TYR A 123 -37.99 -11.71 -17.97
CA TYR A 123 -37.30 -10.44 -17.99
C TYR A 123 -37.55 -9.69 -16.67
N THR A 124 -36.49 -9.18 -16.05
CA THR A 124 -36.57 -8.41 -14.80
C THR A 124 -35.78 -7.13 -14.92
N GLU A 125 -36.42 -6.01 -14.59
CA GLU A 125 -35.75 -4.71 -14.46
C GLU A 125 -35.48 -4.43 -12.98
N ILE A 126 -34.24 -4.07 -12.64
CA ILE A 126 -33.77 -3.90 -11.27
C ILE A 126 -33.18 -2.51 -11.12
N GLY A 127 -33.86 -1.64 -10.37
CA GLY A 127 -33.32 -0.31 -10.07
C GLY A 127 -34.35 0.64 -9.47
N PRO A 128 -33.90 1.81 -9.01
CA PRO A 128 -32.52 2.28 -9.03
C PRO A 128 -31.67 1.71 -7.86
N ILE A 129 -30.49 1.18 -8.16
CA ILE A 129 -29.51 0.79 -7.14
C ILE A 129 -28.63 1.99 -6.78
N LEU A 130 -28.52 2.31 -5.49
CA LEU A 130 -27.63 3.37 -5.01
C LEU A 130 -26.31 2.75 -4.55
N LEU A 131 -25.21 3.01 -5.26
CA LEU A 131 -23.87 2.63 -4.81
C LEU A 131 -23.36 3.65 -3.82
N PRO A 132 -22.70 3.24 -2.72
CA PRO A 132 -22.27 4.17 -1.69
C PRO A 132 -21.16 5.11 -2.20
N PRO A 133 -20.96 6.27 -1.56
CA PRO A 133 -19.86 7.17 -1.91
C PRO A 133 -18.51 6.48 -1.65
N THR A 134 -17.48 6.88 -2.39
CA THR A 134 -16.09 6.53 -2.04
C THR A 134 -15.61 7.46 -0.93
N ILE A 135 -14.67 7.00 -0.12
CA ILE A 135 -14.06 7.79 0.95
C ILE A 135 -12.59 7.39 1.11
N SER A 136 -11.75 8.38 1.35
CA SER A 136 -10.33 8.25 1.63
C SER A 136 -9.89 9.32 2.62
N VAL A 137 -8.73 9.09 3.24
CA VAL A 137 -8.04 10.06 4.12
C VAL A 137 -6.74 10.50 3.46
N ASN A 138 -6.33 11.74 3.72
CA ASN A 138 -5.09 12.28 3.14
C ASN A 138 -3.80 11.74 3.76
N LYS A 139 -3.86 11.18 4.98
CA LYS A 139 -2.70 10.64 5.71
C LYS A 139 -3.06 9.31 6.40
N SER A 140 -2.06 8.47 6.64
CA SER A 140 -2.21 7.23 7.40
C SER A 140 -2.28 7.46 8.90
N ASP A 141 -1.47 8.40 9.40
CA ASP A 141 -1.32 8.72 10.81
C ASP A 141 -1.52 10.22 11.01
N TYR A 142 -2.31 10.57 12.02
CA TYR A 142 -2.56 11.94 12.43
C TYR A 142 -2.04 12.12 13.85
N PHE A 143 -1.58 13.32 14.19
CA PHE A 143 -1.21 13.71 15.54
C PHE A 143 -2.22 14.72 16.09
N VAL A 144 -2.35 14.78 17.42
CA VAL A 144 -3.16 15.82 18.07
C VAL A 144 -2.69 17.20 17.58
N GLY A 145 -3.65 18.00 17.11
CA GLY A 145 -3.41 19.30 16.47
C GLY A 145 -3.45 19.26 14.94
N ASP A 146 -3.42 18.08 14.32
CA ASP A 146 -3.60 17.94 12.88
C ASP A 146 -5.06 18.11 12.46
N GLU A 147 -5.25 18.45 11.19
CA GLU A 147 -6.53 18.42 10.51
C GLU A 147 -6.71 17.11 9.74
N VAL A 148 -7.77 16.37 10.06
CA VAL A 148 -8.13 15.13 9.38
C VAL A 148 -9.03 15.46 8.21
N THR A 149 -8.50 15.31 7.00
CA THR A 149 -9.26 15.56 5.76
C THR A 149 -9.75 14.27 5.14
N PHE A 150 -11.08 14.12 5.11
CA PHE A 150 -11.80 13.09 4.37
C PHE A 150 -12.13 13.61 2.98
N SER A 151 -11.87 12.81 1.96
CA SER A 151 -12.24 13.14 0.59
C SER A 151 -12.83 11.94 -0.12
N GLY A 152 -13.66 12.17 -1.11
CA GLY A 152 -14.39 11.11 -1.79
C GLY A 152 -15.06 11.58 -3.06
N GLN A 153 -15.71 10.66 -3.75
CA GLN A 153 -16.57 10.94 -4.89
C GLN A 153 -17.94 10.26 -4.70
N SER A 154 -18.99 10.93 -5.14
CA SER A 154 -20.38 10.48 -5.14
C SER A 154 -21.13 11.08 -6.33
N ILE A 155 -22.46 11.08 -6.28
CA ILE A 155 -23.33 11.73 -7.27
C ILE A 155 -23.13 13.25 -7.18
N PRO A 156 -23.10 14.00 -8.30
CA PRO A 156 -22.98 15.45 -8.27
C PRO A 156 -24.14 16.15 -7.55
N ASN A 157 -23.85 17.31 -6.97
CA ASN A 157 -24.83 18.18 -6.31
C ASN A 157 -25.71 17.46 -5.27
N SER A 158 -25.14 16.50 -4.53
CA SER A 158 -25.83 15.71 -3.50
C SER A 158 -25.28 16.02 -2.10
N GLU A 159 -26.14 15.89 -1.09
CA GLU A 159 -25.73 16.01 0.31
C GLU A 159 -25.10 14.69 0.77
N ILE A 160 -23.87 14.79 1.25
CA ILE A 160 -23.07 13.75 1.87
C ILE A 160 -23.12 13.92 3.38
N SER A 161 -23.44 12.83 4.05
CA SER A 161 -23.40 12.68 5.48
C SER A 161 -22.19 11.88 5.90
N LEU A 162 -21.40 12.42 6.82
CA LEU A 162 -20.24 11.77 7.44
C LEU A 162 -20.59 11.38 8.88
N SER A 163 -20.62 10.07 9.15
CA SER A 163 -20.91 9.53 10.47
C SER A 163 -19.63 9.07 11.17
N LEU A 164 -19.39 9.55 12.39
CA LEU A 164 -18.17 9.27 13.16
C LEU A 164 -18.47 8.57 14.48
N PHE A 165 -17.73 7.50 14.76
CA PHE A 165 -17.87 6.69 15.96
C PHE A 165 -16.54 6.59 16.69
N VAL A 166 -16.46 7.12 17.90
CA VAL A 166 -15.26 7.05 18.73
C VAL A 166 -15.30 5.78 19.58
N ASN A 167 -14.20 5.02 19.57
CA ASN A 167 -14.06 3.87 20.45
C ASN A 167 -13.38 4.29 21.75
N LYS A 168 -14.15 4.41 22.84
CA LYS A 168 -13.59 4.68 24.17
C LYS A 168 -13.21 3.34 24.82
N ARG A 169 -11.91 3.07 24.95
CA ARG A 169 -11.44 1.97 25.79
C ARG A 169 -11.64 2.35 27.26
N SER A 170 -12.61 1.74 27.92
CA SER A 170 -12.75 1.76 29.37
C SER A 170 -12.06 0.52 29.96
N PHE A 171 -11.53 0.63 31.18
CA PHE A 171 -10.93 -0.51 31.92
C PHE A 171 -11.97 -1.59 32.28
N ILE A 172 -13.26 -1.28 32.13
CA ILE A 172 -14.38 -2.22 32.22
C ILE A 172 -14.91 -2.40 30.79
N PRO A 173 -15.12 -3.64 30.29
CA PRO A 173 -15.59 -3.90 28.93
C PRO A 173 -17.07 -3.51 28.79
N GLN A 174 -17.36 -2.22 28.75
CA GLN A 174 -18.64 -1.70 28.32
C GLN A 174 -18.41 -1.05 26.95
N ALA A 175 -19.06 -1.63 25.94
CA ALA A 175 -18.96 -1.21 24.55
C ALA A 175 -19.71 0.11 24.31
N TYR A 176 -19.18 1.21 24.84
CA TYR A 176 -19.68 2.55 24.54
C TYR A 176 -18.94 3.10 23.33
N ALA A 177 -19.50 2.84 22.15
CA ALA A 177 -19.26 3.71 21.00
C ALA A 177 -20.26 4.87 21.12
N TYR A 178 -19.75 6.10 21.28
CA TYR A 178 -20.59 7.29 21.17
C TYR A 178 -20.42 7.86 19.76
N SER A 179 -21.55 8.20 19.11
CA SER A 179 -21.58 8.85 17.82
C SER A 179 -21.37 10.35 17.99
N ILE A 180 -20.36 10.90 17.33
CA ILE A 180 -20.24 12.35 17.17
C ILE A 180 -21.37 12.82 16.23
N PRO A 181 -21.91 14.04 16.38
CA PRO A 181 -22.87 14.61 15.44
C PRO A 181 -22.44 14.42 13.98
N GLU A 182 -23.41 14.06 13.15
CA GLU A 182 -23.22 13.86 11.72
C GLU A 182 -22.74 15.17 11.07
N VAL A 183 -21.67 15.08 10.29
CA VAL A 183 -21.12 16.22 9.56
C VAL A 183 -21.58 16.14 8.12
N LYS A 184 -22.23 17.20 7.64
CA LYS A 184 -22.79 17.25 6.30
C LYS A 184 -21.93 18.08 5.36
N ALA A 185 -21.83 17.68 4.11
CA ALA A 185 -21.20 18.44 3.04
C ALA A 185 -21.93 18.20 1.72
N ALA A 186 -21.82 19.13 0.77
CA ALA A 186 -22.35 18.93 -0.57
C ALA A 186 -21.24 18.45 -1.52
N THR A 187 -21.59 17.62 -2.49
CA THR A 187 -20.70 17.33 -3.62
C THR A 187 -20.70 18.46 -4.65
N ASP A 188 -19.57 18.64 -5.33
CA ASP A 188 -19.45 19.55 -6.46
C ASP A 188 -20.15 18.99 -7.73
N ASN A 189 -20.09 19.75 -8.82
CA ASN A 189 -20.64 19.35 -10.12
C ASN A 189 -19.95 18.13 -10.76
N LYS A 190 -18.81 17.68 -10.24
CA LYS A 190 -18.07 16.49 -10.64
C LYS A 190 -18.27 15.34 -9.64
N GLY A 191 -19.10 15.52 -8.62
CA GLY A 191 -19.34 14.55 -7.57
C GLY A 191 -18.29 14.46 -6.47
N ASN A 192 -17.28 15.34 -6.43
CA ASN A 192 -16.25 15.31 -5.38
C ASN A 192 -16.75 15.99 -4.11
N TYR A 193 -16.26 15.52 -2.96
CA TYR A 193 -16.45 16.19 -1.68
C TYR A 193 -15.18 16.10 -0.83
N SER A 194 -15.03 17.06 0.09
CA SER A 194 -13.96 17.08 1.08
C SER A 194 -14.48 17.64 2.40
N ILE A 195 -14.19 16.97 3.50
CA ILE A 195 -14.60 17.36 4.86
C ILE A 195 -13.36 17.32 5.75
N THR A 196 -13.10 18.40 6.47
CA THR A 196 -11.95 18.52 7.36
C THR A 196 -12.40 18.64 8.80
N LEU A 197 -11.84 17.81 9.67
CA LEU A 197 -12.14 17.78 11.11
C LEU A 197 -10.88 18.04 11.94
N PRO A 198 -10.94 18.94 12.94
CA PRO A 198 -9.82 19.19 13.82
C PRO A 198 -9.62 18.02 14.80
N SER A 199 -8.37 17.61 15.01
CA SER A 199 -8.04 16.53 15.94
C SER A 199 -7.57 17.06 17.30
N SER A 200 -8.53 17.35 18.19
CA SER A 200 -8.22 17.94 19.50
C SER A 200 -7.72 16.94 20.55
N LYS A 201 -7.98 15.64 20.37
CA LYS A 201 -7.64 14.59 21.34
C LYS A 201 -7.07 13.36 20.65
N SER A 202 -6.25 12.60 21.39
CA SER A 202 -5.77 11.30 20.90
C SER A 202 -6.87 10.26 21.03
N GLU A 203 -7.38 9.82 19.89
CA GLU A 203 -8.49 8.87 19.83
C GLU A 203 -8.46 8.04 18.54
N ASN A 204 -9.17 6.91 18.58
CA ASN A 204 -9.40 6.09 17.40
C ASN A 204 -10.89 6.17 17.06
N PHE A 205 -11.19 6.56 15.83
CA PHE A 205 -12.58 6.64 15.38
C PHE A 205 -12.77 5.92 14.05
N ARG A 206 -13.99 5.44 13.86
CA ARG A 206 -14.47 4.83 12.63
C ARG A 206 -15.37 5.82 11.92
N VAL A 207 -15.19 5.94 10.62
CA VAL A 207 -15.94 6.89 9.81
C VAL A 207 -16.39 6.24 8.52
N PHE A 208 -17.62 6.55 8.12
CA PHE A 208 -18.15 6.22 6.82
C PHE A 208 -19.00 7.39 6.32
N SER A 209 -19.16 7.47 5.02
CA SER A 209 -20.03 8.43 4.35
C SER A 209 -21.23 7.74 3.71
N GLN A 210 -22.30 8.50 3.60
CA GLN A 210 -23.53 8.15 2.88
C GLN A 210 -23.99 9.39 2.11
N PHE A 211 -24.74 9.23 1.03
CA PHE A 211 -25.50 10.34 0.46
C PHE A 211 -26.99 10.06 0.59
N LYS A 212 -27.77 11.13 0.51
CA LYS A 212 -29.23 11.04 0.43
C LYS A 212 -29.70 11.39 -0.98
N LYS A 213 -30.58 10.56 -1.55
CA LYS A 213 -31.26 10.83 -2.82
C LYS A 213 -32.75 10.61 -2.65
N ALA A 214 -33.54 11.66 -2.86
CA ALA A 214 -34.97 11.69 -2.51
C ALA A 214 -35.19 11.33 -1.02
N GLN A 215 -35.95 10.26 -0.73
CA GLN A 215 -36.19 9.78 0.63
C GLN A 215 -35.18 8.73 1.10
N ASP A 216 -34.39 8.15 0.20
CA ASP A 216 -33.54 7.00 0.51
C ASP A 216 -32.08 7.39 0.75
N PHE A 217 -31.45 6.70 1.70
CA PHE A 217 -30.02 6.79 1.94
C PHE A 217 -29.28 5.72 1.13
N SER A 218 -28.13 6.09 0.60
CA SER A 218 -27.20 5.09 0.07
C SER A 218 -26.75 4.14 1.19
N PRO A 219 -26.30 2.92 0.85
CA PRO A 219 -25.51 2.11 1.77
C PRO A 219 -24.31 2.89 2.34
N ASN A 220 -23.72 2.38 3.41
CA ASN A 220 -22.51 2.96 3.98
C ASN A 220 -21.32 2.75 3.04
N SER A 221 -20.47 3.78 2.92
CA SER A 221 -19.16 3.65 2.29
C SER A 221 -18.28 2.63 3.01
N ASN A 222 -17.09 2.40 2.45
CA ASN A 222 -16.02 1.74 3.17
C ASN A 222 -15.77 2.48 4.50
N THR A 223 -15.71 1.72 5.59
CA THR A 223 -15.47 2.28 6.92
C THR A 223 -13.98 2.48 7.12
N LEU A 224 -13.54 3.73 7.19
CA LEU A 224 -12.16 4.08 7.48
C LEU A 224 -11.93 4.05 8.99
N ARG A 225 -10.74 3.60 9.38
CA ARG A 225 -10.25 3.65 10.76
C ARG A 225 -9.20 4.72 10.83
N VAL A 226 -9.50 5.81 11.51
CA VAL A 226 -8.56 6.91 11.71
C VAL A 226 -8.02 6.85 13.12
N LYS A 227 -6.72 7.03 13.24
CA LYS A 227 -6.00 7.05 14.50
C LYS A 227 -5.31 8.39 14.67
N VAL A 228 -5.69 9.11 15.71
CA VAL A 228 -5.04 10.34 16.15
C VAL A 228 -4.11 9.99 17.31
N LEU A 229 -2.82 10.14 17.08
CA LEU A 229 -1.74 9.85 18.02
C LEU A 229 -1.42 11.07 18.89
N PRO A 230 -0.93 10.86 20.12
CA PRO A 230 -0.37 11.95 20.91
C PRO A 230 0.84 12.57 20.20
N PHE A 231 1.03 13.88 20.33
CA PHE A 231 2.12 14.61 19.67
C PHE A 231 3.52 14.01 19.94
N TRP A 232 3.81 13.59 21.18
CA TRP A 232 5.08 12.94 21.54
C TRP A 232 5.37 11.67 20.72
N MET A 233 4.34 10.96 20.26
CA MET A 233 4.49 9.72 19.49
C MET A 233 5.09 9.98 18.09
N PHE A 234 5.14 11.23 17.63
CA PHE A 234 5.86 11.62 16.43
C PHE A 234 7.34 11.20 16.49
N ILE A 235 7.98 11.31 17.66
CA ILE A 235 9.38 10.89 17.85
C ILE A 235 9.53 9.40 17.56
N TRP A 236 8.59 8.57 18.01
CA TRP A 236 8.60 7.13 17.75
C TRP A 236 8.36 6.79 16.29
N VAL A 237 7.42 7.48 15.64
CA VAL A 237 7.16 7.31 14.20
C VAL A 237 8.39 7.69 13.38
N PHE A 238 9.02 8.83 13.72
CA PHE A 238 10.26 9.29 13.11
C PHE A 238 11.40 8.30 13.32
N LEU A 239 11.62 7.82 14.55
CA LEU A 239 12.65 6.81 14.85
C LEU A 239 12.40 5.49 14.12
N LYS A 240 11.14 5.04 14.01
CA LYS A 240 10.77 3.84 13.25
C LYS A 240 11.09 4.01 11.76
N TYR A 241 10.77 5.16 11.19
CA TYR A 241 11.09 5.48 9.80
C TYR A 241 12.61 5.54 9.58
N LEU A 242 13.33 6.21 10.47
CA LEU A 242 14.79 6.26 10.46
C LEU A 242 15.40 4.85 10.52
N PHE A 243 14.90 4.01 11.43
CA PHE A 243 15.35 2.64 11.56
C PHE A 243 15.02 1.79 10.32
N ALA A 244 13.87 2.01 9.69
CA ALA A 244 13.50 1.32 8.45
C ALA A 244 14.46 1.66 7.30
N LEU A 245 14.84 2.93 7.16
CA LEU A 245 15.87 3.35 6.18
C LEU A 245 17.23 2.70 6.45
N PHE A 246 17.64 2.64 7.73
CA PHE A 246 18.88 1.98 8.09
C PHE A 246 18.81 0.46 7.87
N LYS A 247 17.66 -0.18 8.12
CA LYS A 247 17.46 -1.63 8.03
C LYS A 247 17.89 -2.19 6.68
N GLU A 248 17.53 -1.52 5.59
CA GLU A 248 17.91 -1.97 4.24
C GLU A 248 19.42 -1.88 3.98
N ARG A 249 20.12 -0.99 4.70
CA ARG A 249 21.55 -0.73 4.54
C ARG A 249 22.42 -1.23 5.71
N ILE A 250 21.87 -2.01 6.64
CA ILE A 250 22.62 -2.52 7.80
C ILE A 250 23.87 -3.28 7.34
N VAL A 251 23.75 -4.11 6.30
CA VAL A 251 24.87 -4.91 5.77
C VAL A 251 25.98 -4.02 5.24
N GLU A 252 25.64 -2.98 4.46
CA GLU A 252 26.62 -2.02 3.93
C GLU A 252 27.33 -1.27 5.06
N ILE A 253 26.59 -0.83 6.07
CA ILE A 253 27.13 -0.13 7.24
C ILE A 253 28.09 -1.05 8.02
N ILE A 254 27.76 -2.32 8.20
CA ILE A 254 28.64 -3.31 8.84
C ILE A 254 29.94 -3.48 8.04
N ILE A 255 29.85 -3.59 6.70
CA ILE A 255 31.03 -3.73 5.83
C ILE A 255 31.91 -2.49 5.92
N ILE A 256 31.34 -1.29 5.81
CA ILE A 256 32.08 -0.03 5.92
C ILE A 256 32.73 0.09 7.30
N SER A 257 32.01 -0.27 8.37
CA SER A 257 32.56 -0.28 9.73
C SER A 257 33.73 -1.24 9.88
N GLN A 258 33.68 -2.42 9.27
CA GLN A 258 34.79 -3.38 9.28
C GLN A 258 36.00 -2.85 8.51
N ILE A 259 35.79 -2.23 7.34
CA ILE A 259 36.87 -1.61 6.54
C ILE A 259 37.55 -0.49 7.35
N ILE A 260 36.77 0.38 8.00
CA ILE A 260 37.29 1.46 8.85
C ILE A 260 38.08 0.88 10.04
N ALA A 261 37.56 -0.15 10.71
CA ALA A 261 38.26 -0.79 11.82
C ALA A 261 39.61 -1.39 11.40
N VAL A 262 39.66 -2.05 10.23
CA VAL A 262 40.92 -2.57 9.66
C VAL A 262 41.87 -1.44 9.30
N ALA A 263 41.39 -0.34 8.71
CA ALA A 263 42.20 0.83 8.39
C ALA A 263 42.80 1.47 9.66
N ILE A 264 42.01 1.63 10.72
CA ILE A 264 42.48 2.11 12.03
C ILE A 264 43.51 1.15 12.63
N PHE A 265 43.29 -0.16 12.52
CA PHE A 265 44.23 -1.16 13.02
C PHE A 265 45.57 -1.11 12.27
N ILE A 266 45.54 -1.07 10.93
CA ILE A 266 46.74 -0.99 10.08
C ILE A 266 47.50 0.30 10.37
N THR A 267 46.82 1.45 10.45
CA THR A 267 47.46 2.73 10.75
C THR A 267 48.12 2.69 12.12
N ARG A 268 47.44 2.21 13.17
CA ARG A 268 48.04 2.05 14.50
C ARG A 268 49.20 1.07 14.55
N TRP A 269 49.18 0.00 13.75
CA TRP A 269 50.25 -1.00 13.75
C TRP A 269 51.48 -0.55 12.95
N TYR A 270 51.27 0.08 11.80
CA TYR A 270 52.34 0.51 10.91
C TYR A 270 53.00 1.81 11.41
N PHE A 271 52.21 2.76 11.92
CA PHE A 271 52.69 4.02 12.48
C PHE A 271 52.99 3.94 13.99
N LYS A 272 53.46 2.79 14.49
CA LYS A 272 53.98 2.73 15.87
C LYS A 272 55.20 3.68 15.98
N PRO A 273 55.18 4.70 16.85
CA PRO A 273 56.24 5.69 16.94
C PRO A 273 57.61 5.06 17.21
N ALA A 274 57.64 3.94 17.94
CA ALA A 274 58.86 3.18 18.21
C ALA A 274 59.54 2.63 16.94
N LYS A 275 58.78 2.12 15.95
CA LYS A 275 59.36 1.60 14.69
C LYS A 275 59.89 2.72 13.80
N ILE A 276 59.18 3.84 13.76
CA ILE A 276 59.62 5.04 13.02
C ILE A 276 60.88 5.63 13.68
N ALA A 277 60.92 5.71 15.01
CA ALA A 277 62.09 6.17 15.75
C ALA A 277 63.30 5.24 15.57
N GLN A 278 63.10 3.92 15.59
CA GLN A 278 64.17 2.95 15.30
C GLN A 278 64.71 3.07 13.86
N GLN A 279 63.84 3.17 12.86
CA GLN A 279 64.27 3.36 11.47
C GLN A 279 65.03 4.68 11.29
N ARG A 280 64.56 5.77 11.90
CA ARG A 280 65.27 7.06 11.91
C ARG A 280 66.63 6.94 12.60
N ALA A 281 66.72 6.25 13.73
CA ALA A 281 67.98 6.04 14.44
C ALA A 281 68.99 5.20 13.62
N ILE A 282 68.53 4.16 12.91
CA ILE A 282 69.37 3.35 12.01
C ILE A 282 69.88 4.17 10.83
N ILE A 283 69.01 4.99 10.21
CA ILE A 283 69.40 5.87 9.09
C ILE A 283 70.41 6.93 9.56
N LEU A 284 70.19 7.55 10.73
CA LEU A 284 71.14 8.50 11.31
C LEU A 284 72.49 7.84 11.61
N ARG A 285 72.50 6.61 12.15
CA ARG A 285 73.73 5.86 12.40
C ARG A 285 74.49 5.48 11.12
N LYS A 286 73.77 5.23 10.01
CA LYS A 286 74.38 4.93 8.71
C LYS A 286 75.03 6.17 8.09
N ASN A 287 74.40 7.33 8.22
CA ASN A 287 74.89 8.59 7.64
C ASN A 287 75.95 9.26 8.52
N TYR A 288 75.97 8.98 9.82
CA TYR A 288 76.98 9.45 10.76
C TYR A 288 77.58 8.26 11.51
N PRO A 289 78.45 7.46 10.86
CA PRO A 289 79.20 6.45 11.56
C PRO A 289 80.09 7.18 12.57
N ARG A 290 79.78 7.09 13.87
CA ARG A 290 80.69 7.58 14.91
C ARG A 290 82.03 6.87 14.71
N SER A 291 83.03 7.62 14.25
CA SER A 291 84.42 7.19 14.33
C SER A 291 84.72 7.01 15.82
N ILE A 292 84.90 5.76 16.24
CA ILE A 292 85.36 5.44 17.60
C ILE A 292 86.76 6.07 17.86
N ALA A 293 87.42 6.57 16.82
CA ALA A 293 88.67 7.30 16.87
C ALA A 293 88.59 8.71 17.51
N GLU A 294 87.42 9.34 17.67
CA GLU A 294 87.32 10.68 18.29
C GLU A 294 87.02 10.67 19.79
N LEU A 295 86.79 9.51 20.41
CA LEU A 295 86.43 9.38 21.83
C LEU A 295 87.56 8.84 22.73
N ILE A 296 88.77 8.64 22.19
CA ILE A 296 89.93 8.07 22.92
C ILE A 296 91.10 9.07 23.04
N ASN A 297 90.95 10.33 22.61
CA ASN A 297 91.92 11.40 22.92
C ASN A 297 91.40 12.34 24.01
#